data_AF-A0A378ATC4-F1
#
_entry.id   AF-A0A378ATC4-F1
#
_cell.length_a   1.000
_cell.length_b   1.000
_cell.length_c   1.000
_cell.angle_alpha   90.00
_cell.angle_beta   90.00
_cell.angle_gamma   90.00
#
_symmetry.space_group_name_H-M   'P 1'
#
loop_
_entity.id
_entity.type
_entity.pdbx_description
1 polymer ?
#
loop_
_entity_poly.entity_id
_entity_poly.type
_entity_poly.pdbx_seq_one_letter_code
_entity_poly.pdbx_strand_id
1 'polypeptide(L)' 'MRDFMETLRASGVQTGGPDSLSQRDRQQFAAELEKWLLAVKRRQG' A
#
# COMPACT_ATOMS: atom_id res chain seq x y z
N MET A 1 -5.34 -26.89 -26.97
CA MET A 1 -6.05 -25.87 -26.14
C MET A 1 -5.38 -25.61 -24.80
N ARG A 2 -4.72 -26.61 -24.22
CA ARG A 2 -4.02 -26.54 -22.93
C ARG A 2 -2.83 -25.56 -22.93
N ASP A 3 -2.03 -25.56 -24.00
CA ASP A 3 -0.77 -24.82 -24.05
C ASP A 3 -0.98 -23.31 -24.20
N PHE A 4 -2.01 -22.90 -24.94
CA PHE A 4 -2.40 -21.50 -25.06
C PHE A 4 -2.85 -20.91 -23.71
N MET A 5 -3.58 -21.68 -22.91
CA MET A 5 -4.01 -21.27 -21.56
C MET A 5 -2.86 -21.24 -20.54
N GLU A 6 -1.77 -21.99 -20.75
CA GLU A 6 -0.54 -21.85 -19.95
C GLU A 6 0.25 -20.63 -20.34
N THR A 7 0.39 -20.35 -21.64
CA THR A 7 1.05 -19.15 -22.12
C THR A 7 0.35 -17.90 -21.59
N LEU A 8 -0.99 -17.87 -21.57
CA LEU A 8 -1.75 -16.76 -21.00
C LEU A 8 -1.57 -16.59 -19.48
N ARG A 9 -1.38 -17.69 -18.74
CA ARG A 9 -1.07 -17.66 -17.31
C ARG A 9 0.37 -17.25 -17.04
N ALA A 10 1.30 -17.71 -17.87
CA ALA A 10 2.72 -17.37 -17.81
C ALA A 10 2.99 -15.94 -18.29
N SER A 11 2.18 -15.42 -19.21
CA SER A 11 2.17 -14.02 -19.64
C SER A 11 1.40 -13.12 -18.68
N GLY A 12 0.96 -13.64 -17.52
CA GLY A 12 0.37 -12.86 -16.47
C GLY A 12 1.28 -11.67 -16.22
N VAL A 13 0.80 -10.47 -16.57
CA VAL A 13 1.49 -9.25 -16.21
C VAL A 13 1.51 -9.29 -14.69
N GLN A 14 2.65 -9.65 -14.11
CA GLN A 14 2.98 -9.29 -12.75
C GLN A 14 3.04 -7.78 -12.78
N THR A 15 1.86 -7.15 -12.73
CA THR A 15 1.72 -5.84 -12.12
C THR A 15 2.04 -6.13 -10.67
N GLY A 16 3.34 -6.23 -10.36
CA GLY A 16 3.83 -6.17 -9.01
C GLY A 16 3.08 -5.00 -8.41
N GLY A 17 2.30 -5.28 -7.37
CA GLY A 17 1.48 -4.26 -6.73
C GLY A 17 2.34 -3.03 -6.40
N PRO A 18 1.71 -1.88 -6.10
CA PRO A 18 2.46 -0.69 -5.74
C PRO A 18 3.55 -1.04 -4.72
N ASP A 19 4.73 -0.46 -4.89
CA ASP A 19 5.88 -0.76 -4.04
C ASP A 19 5.49 -0.78 -2.57
N SER A 20 6.06 -1.74 -1.84
CA SER A 20 5.88 -1.78 -0.39
C SER A 20 6.34 -0.46 0.21
N LEU A 21 5.57 0.08 1.16
CA LEU A 21 5.92 1.33 1.83
C LEU A 21 7.37 1.28 2.30
N SER A 22 8.16 2.29 1.92
CA SER A 22 9.53 2.40 2.38
C SER A 22 9.56 2.73 3.88
N GLN A 23 10.73 2.61 4.51
CA GLN A 23 10.90 3.03 5.91
C GLN A 23 10.55 4.51 6.10
N ARG A 24 10.85 5.35 5.11
CA ARG A 24 10.52 6.79 5.12
C ARG A 24 9.02 7.01 5.04
N ASP A 25 8.31 6.28 4.17
CA ASP A 25 6.85 6.42 4.02
C ASP A 25 6.13 6.01 5.30
N ARG A 26 6.62 4.95 5.98
CA ARG A 26 6.10 4.54 7.30
C ARG A 26 6.27 5.62 8.35
N GLN A 27 7.42 6.29 8.38
CA GLN A 27 7.68 7.39 9.33
C GLN A 27 6.77 8.60 9.04
N GLN A 28 6.62 8.98 7.76
CA GLN A 28 5.75 10.07 7.37
C GLN A 28 4.28 9.79 7.72
N PHE A 29 3.82 8.58 7.45
CA PHE A 29 2.47 8.14 7.83
C PHE A 29 2.25 8.22 9.34
N ALA A 30 3.20 7.73 10.14
CA ALA A 30 3.11 7.78 11.60
C ALA A 30 3.03 9.23 12.12
N ALA A 31 3.84 10.14 11.56
CA ALA A 31 3.82 11.54 11.95
C ALA A 31 2.48 12.23 11.63
N GLU A 32 1.88 11.96 10.47
CA GLU A 32 0.57 12.52 10.11
C GLU A 32 -0.57 11.93 10.96
N LEU A 33 -0.51 10.63 11.26
CA LEU A 33 -1.46 9.97 12.15
C LEU A 33 -1.45 10.59 13.55
N GLU A 34 -0.26 10.84 14.10
CA GLU A 34 -0.11 11.46 15.42
C GLU A 34 -0.68 12.88 15.46
N LYS A 35 -0.39 13.70 14.45
CA LYS A 35 -0.97 15.05 14.31
C LYS A 35 -2.49 15.01 14.30
N TRP A 36 -3.07 14.10 13.53
CA TRP A 36 -4.52 13.93 13.47
C TRP A 36 -5.10 13.50 14.82
N LEU A 37 -4.49 12.52 15.48
CA LEU A 37 -4.95 12.03 16.78
C LEU A 37 -4.94 13.13 17.85
N LEU A 38 -3.88 13.94 17.87
CA LEU A 38 -3.79 15.11 18.76
C LEU A 38 -4.88 16.14 18.45
N ALA A 39 -5.14 16.40 17.17
CA ALA A 39 -6.21 17.31 16.75
C ALA A 39 -7.60 16.80 17.18
N VAL A 40 -7.87 15.50 17.07
CA VAL A 40 -9.12 14.88 17.52
C VAL A 40 -9.24 14.96 19.04
N LYS A 41 -8.19 14.63 19.79
CA LYS A 41 -8.19 14.68 21.26
C LYS A 41 -8.49 16.09 21.79
N ARG A 42 -7.98 17.12 21.13
CA ARG A 42 -8.26 18.54 21.46
C ARG A 42 -9.72 18.95 21.19
N ARG A 43 -10.43 18.28 20.28
CA ARG A 43 -11.85 18.54 20.00
C ARG A 43 -12.78 17.83 20.98
N GLN A 44 -12.29 16.86 21.74
CA GLN A 44 -13.07 16.04 22.68
C GLN A 44 -13.00 16.53 24.13
N GLY A 45 -12.17 17.53 24.43
CA GLY A 45 -12.12 18.22 25.72
C GLY A 45 -12.71 19.62 25.61
#